data_AF-W4FMN8-F1
#
_entry.id   AF-W4FMN8-F1
#
_cell.length_a   1.000
_cell.length_b   1.000
_cell.length_c   1.000
_cell.angle_alpha   90.00
_cell.angle_beta   90.00
_cell.angle_gamma   90.00
#
_symmetry.space_group_name_H-M   'P 1'
#
loop_
_entity.id
_entity.type
_entity.pdbx_description
1 polymer ?
#
loop_
_entity_poly.entity_id
_entity_poly.type
_entity_poly.pdbx_seq_one_letter_code
_entity_poly.pdbx_strand_id
1 'polypeptide(L)'
;MGQNVSADATDIIQFRKMVKYTYYNNLDKLQKETFDQAVGFQISRASYLELCNRTEGRIDAIADSRTKAAKLDKHLNEKMDFFAAVEEGKIVLGDTLLHVAVRLGHVEIIGYWLDNGLKENVPNFRGEFAHQVCTHPAIQLLMDDVVLVHDVLGFDYEDEAKVHRIVRSLRRMWPMWMFDTTETALLVKVVGDVRSSHPFLNKYLKIANTLADRYRSRVIHLCLPVAIDLLRENDTKAYDAKKALLAWPTTEKLHLMWDVLQATFPQWKHQNDVEKDVAYLRFVEDAMSACIAMADDLRLYHRDAAPVTSDVLQTFDRQIWKSRLAPDADAVDDLCAHIDGVQAFVRATNLKA
;
A
#
# COMPACT_ATOMS: atom_id res chain seq x y z
N MET A 1 -11.57 -23.20 12.68
CA MET A 1 -12.70 -23.93 12.07
C MET A 1 -13.40 -22.95 11.15
N GLY A 2 -13.18 -23.06 9.83
CA GLY A 2 -13.85 -22.21 8.86
C GLY A 2 -15.35 -22.47 8.96
N GLN A 3 -16.11 -21.48 9.41
CA GLN A 3 -17.56 -21.58 9.36
C GLN A 3 -17.94 -21.63 7.87
N ASN A 4 -18.23 -22.83 7.38
CA ASN A 4 -19.25 -23.01 6.35
C ASN A 4 -20.58 -22.54 6.98
N VAL A 5 -20.75 -21.23 7.18
CA VAL A 5 -22.07 -20.68 7.44
C VAL A 5 -22.85 -21.05 6.19
N SER A 6 -24.00 -21.70 6.35
CA SER A 6 -24.98 -21.86 5.28
C SER A 6 -25.50 -20.46 4.94
N ALA A 7 -24.67 -19.68 4.26
CA ALA A 7 -25.02 -18.36 3.78
C ALA A 7 -26.24 -18.51 2.87
N ASP A 8 -27.18 -17.57 2.95
CA ASP A 8 -28.36 -17.62 2.09
C ASP A 8 -27.89 -17.62 0.62
N ALA A 9 -28.71 -18.20 -0.27
CA ALA A 9 -28.44 -18.22 -1.70
C ALA A 9 -28.11 -16.81 -2.23
N THR A 10 -28.74 -15.80 -1.66
CA THR A 10 -28.55 -14.38 -1.96
C THR A 10 -27.13 -13.91 -1.62
N ASP A 11 -26.62 -14.26 -0.44
CA ASP A 11 -25.31 -13.82 0.05
C ASP A 11 -24.18 -14.44 -0.79
N ILE A 12 -24.32 -15.71 -1.16
CA ILE A 12 -23.36 -16.42 -2.01
C ILE A 12 -23.32 -15.81 -3.41
N ILE A 13 -24.47 -15.39 -3.97
CA ILE A 13 -24.52 -14.68 -5.26
C ILE A 13 -23.76 -13.36 -5.17
N GLN A 14 -23.98 -12.57 -4.11
CA GLN A 14 -23.31 -11.28 -3.95
C GLN A 14 -21.82 -11.46 -3.71
N PHE A 15 -21.42 -12.43 -2.88
CA PHE A 15 -20.02 -12.78 -2.70
C PHE A 15 -19.33 -13.13 -4.02
N ARG A 16 -19.95 -13.95 -4.88
CA ARG A 16 -19.40 -14.28 -6.20
C ARG A 16 -19.20 -13.03 -7.06
N LYS A 17 -20.12 -12.07 -7.04
CA LYS A 17 -19.95 -10.80 -7.75
C LYS A 17 -18.77 -10.01 -7.20
N MET A 18 -18.63 -9.91 -5.88
CA MET A 18 -17.50 -9.23 -5.26
C MET A 18 -16.16 -9.90 -5.61
N VAL A 19 -16.10 -11.23 -5.59
CA VAL A 19 -14.93 -12.00 -6.04
C VAL A 19 -14.62 -11.70 -7.49
N LYS A 20 -15.64 -11.69 -8.36
CA LYS A 20 -15.48 -11.38 -9.78
C LYS A 20 -14.93 -9.96 -10.00
N TYR A 21 -15.51 -8.96 -9.36
CA TYR A 21 -15.06 -7.58 -9.53
C TYR A 21 -13.69 -7.35 -8.90
N THR A 22 -13.36 -8.06 -7.83
CA THR A 22 -12.01 -8.13 -7.29
C THR A 22 -11.04 -8.74 -8.29
N TYR A 23 -11.38 -9.88 -8.88
CA TYR A 23 -10.55 -10.60 -9.85
C TYR A 23 -10.27 -9.81 -11.13
N TYR A 24 -11.22 -9.03 -11.63
CA TYR A 24 -11.05 -8.21 -12.83
C TYR A 24 -10.60 -6.76 -12.53
N ASN A 25 -10.16 -6.46 -11.30
CA ASN A 25 -9.76 -5.13 -10.87
C ASN A 25 -10.80 -4.03 -11.17
N ASN A 26 -12.09 -4.31 -10.92
CA ASN A 26 -13.19 -3.39 -11.23
C ASN A 26 -13.74 -2.75 -9.95
N LEU A 27 -13.06 -1.71 -9.47
CA LEU A 27 -13.42 -1.01 -8.23
C LEU A 27 -14.82 -0.38 -8.31
N ASP A 28 -15.19 0.26 -9.42
CA ASP A 28 -16.49 0.93 -9.57
C ASP A 28 -17.68 -0.02 -9.38
N LYS A 29 -17.60 -1.22 -9.97
CA LYS A 29 -18.66 -2.23 -9.81
C LYS A 29 -18.58 -2.88 -8.44
N LEU A 30 -17.37 -3.07 -7.92
CA LEU A 30 -17.19 -3.62 -6.58
C LEU A 30 -17.86 -2.73 -5.54
N GLN A 31 -17.63 -1.42 -5.57
CA GLN A 31 -18.24 -0.45 -4.66
C GLN A 31 -19.77 -0.48 -4.73
N LYS A 32 -20.34 -0.55 -5.94
CA LYS A 32 -21.80 -0.59 -6.13
C LYS A 32 -22.46 -1.87 -5.62
N GLU A 33 -21.72 -2.96 -5.61
CA GLU A 33 -22.24 -4.31 -5.30
C GLU A 33 -21.62 -4.86 -4.01
N THR A 34 -20.97 -3.99 -3.21
CA THR A 34 -20.40 -4.38 -1.93
C THR A 34 -21.52 -4.74 -0.97
N PHE A 35 -21.33 -5.88 -0.31
CA PHE A 35 -22.32 -6.47 0.56
C PHE A 35 -21.65 -6.92 1.85
N ASP A 36 -21.77 -6.09 2.88
CA ASP A 36 -21.01 -6.19 4.14
C ASP A 36 -21.09 -7.57 4.80
N GLN A 37 -22.26 -8.20 4.73
CA GLN A 37 -22.52 -9.51 5.32
C GLN A 37 -21.68 -10.64 4.71
N ALA A 38 -21.22 -10.47 3.46
CA ALA A 38 -20.40 -11.45 2.75
C ALA A 38 -18.91 -11.08 2.68
N VAL A 39 -18.48 -9.95 3.24
CA VAL A 39 -17.07 -9.49 3.19
C VAL A 39 -16.11 -10.48 3.85
N GLY A 40 -16.56 -11.16 4.91
CA GLY A 40 -15.79 -12.17 5.62
C GLY A 40 -15.82 -13.58 5.01
N PHE A 41 -16.52 -13.78 3.89
CA PHE A 41 -16.63 -15.10 3.28
C PHE A 41 -15.32 -15.53 2.62
N GLN A 42 -15.14 -16.84 2.56
CA GLN A 42 -13.99 -17.50 1.94
C GLN A 42 -14.43 -18.25 0.69
N ILE A 43 -13.59 -18.24 -0.34
CA ILE A 43 -13.90 -18.90 -1.61
C ILE A 43 -13.92 -20.42 -1.42
N SER A 44 -15.08 -21.05 -1.58
CA SER A 44 -15.25 -22.51 -1.49
C SER A 44 -15.67 -23.10 -2.83
N ARG A 45 -14.99 -24.17 -3.26
CA ARG A 45 -15.32 -24.89 -4.49
C ARG A 45 -16.74 -25.49 -4.43
N ALA A 46 -17.12 -26.04 -3.28
CA ALA A 46 -18.43 -26.64 -3.09
C ALA A 46 -19.54 -25.58 -3.20
N SER A 47 -19.39 -24.46 -2.50
CA SER A 47 -20.35 -23.34 -2.55
C SER A 47 -20.44 -22.74 -3.95
N TYR A 48 -19.32 -22.67 -4.69
CA TYR A 48 -19.31 -22.18 -6.06
C TYR A 48 -20.06 -23.11 -7.02
N LEU A 49 -19.82 -24.43 -6.93
CA LEU A 49 -20.51 -25.42 -7.76
C LEU A 49 -22.01 -25.47 -7.49
N GLU A 50 -22.40 -25.43 -6.22
CA GLU A 50 -23.81 -25.37 -5.83
C GLU A 50 -24.50 -24.14 -6.43
N LEU A 51 -23.83 -22.98 -6.40
CA LEU A 51 -24.34 -21.76 -7.00
C LEU A 51 -24.47 -21.86 -8.53
N CYS A 52 -23.47 -22.44 -9.21
CA CYS A 52 -23.54 -22.68 -10.65
C CYS A 52 -24.77 -23.51 -11.00
N ASN A 53 -24.99 -24.64 -10.31
CA ASN A 53 -26.14 -25.52 -10.56
C ASN A 53 -27.48 -24.79 -10.36
N ARG A 54 -27.60 -23.98 -9.31
CA ARG A 54 -28.81 -23.15 -9.08
C ARG A 54 -29.02 -22.10 -10.18
N THR A 55 -27.93 -21.50 -10.66
CA THR A 55 -27.97 -20.48 -11.73
C THR A 55 -28.37 -21.11 -13.06
N GLU A 56 -27.80 -22.27 -13.39
CA GLU A 56 -28.16 -23.07 -14.57
C GLU A 56 -29.65 -23.45 -14.53
N GLY A 57 -30.17 -23.92 -13.39
CA GLY A 57 -31.60 -24.19 -13.23
C GLY A 57 -32.52 -22.98 -13.44
N ARG A 58 -32.09 -21.78 -13.02
CA ARG A 58 -32.83 -20.52 -13.29
C ARG A 58 -32.77 -20.11 -14.76
N ILE A 59 -31.63 -20.33 -15.43
CA ILE A 59 -31.48 -20.09 -16.87
C ILE A 59 -32.35 -21.08 -17.65
N ASP A 60 -32.45 -22.32 -17.18
CA ASP A 60 -33.25 -23.36 -17.83
C ASP A 60 -34.74 -23.08 -17.83
N ALA A 61 -35.23 -22.40 -16.79
CA ALA A 61 -36.63 -21.97 -16.66
C ALA A 61 -37.01 -20.79 -17.58
N ILE A 62 -36.05 -20.19 -18.31
CA ILE A 62 -36.34 -19.09 -19.26
C ILE A 62 -37.02 -19.66 -20.51
N ALA A 63 -38.24 -19.20 -20.78
CA ALA A 63 -39.04 -19.65 -21.91
C ALA A 63 -38.47 -19.23 -23.28
N ASP A 64 -37.90 -18.01 -23.39
CA ASP A 64 -37.32 -17.53 -24.63
C ASP A 64 -35.97 -18.21 -24.92
N SER A 65 -35.92 -18.98 -26.00
CA SER A 65 -34.76 -19.80 -26.38
C SER A 65 -33.51 -18.96 -26.70
N ARG A 66 -33.68 -17.77 -27.30
CA ARG A 66 -32.56 -16.88 -27.63
C ARG A 66 -31.95 -16.28 -26.36
N THR A 67 -32.77 -15.75 -25.46
CA THR A 67 -32.32 -15.22 -24.18
C THR A 67 -31.71 -16.31 -23.29
N LYS A 68 -32.30 -17.51 -23.28
CA LYS A 68 -31.77 -18.67 -22.56
C LYS A 68 -30.36 -19.02 -23.05
N ALA A 69 -30.17 -19.18 -24.36
CA ALA A 69 -28.87 -19.53 -24.95
C ALA A 69 -27.81 -18.46 -24.64
N ALA A 70 -28.13 -17.18 -24.81
CA ALA A 70 -27.19 -16.09 -24.53
C ALA A 70 -26.77 -16.02 -23.05
N LYS A 71 -27.71 -16.25 -22.11
CA LYS A 71 -27.40 -16.28 -20.67
C LYS A 71 -26.61 -17.52 -20.28
N LEU A 72 -26.91 -18.67 -20.87
CA LEU A 72 -26.18 -19.91 -20.61
C LEU A 72 -24.72 -19.80 -21.07
N ASP A 73 -24.50 -19.32 -22.29
CA ASP A 73 -23.15 -19.11 -22.84
C ASP A 73 -22.31 -18.19 -21.94
N LYS A 74 -22.86 -17.03 -21.57
CA LYS A 74 -22.21 -16.12 -20.62
C LYS A 74 -21.90 -16.79 -19.28
N HIS A 75 -22.82 -17.59 -18.73
CA HIS A 75 -22.60 -18.28 -17.47
C HIS A 75 -21.49 -19.32 -17.56
N LEU A 76 -21.46 -20.11 -18.63
CA LEU A 76 -20.45 -21.14 -18.85
C LEU A 76 -19.07 -20.52 -19.04
N ASN A 77 -18.96 -19.43 -19.80
CA ASN A 77 -17.70 -18.68 -19.95
C ASN A 77 -17.19 -18.18 -18.59
N GLU A 78 -18.05 -17.55 -17.78
CA GLU A 78 -17.66 -17.11 -16.43
C GLU A 78 -17.27 -18.27 -15.49
N LYS A 79 -17.93 -19.42 -15.63
CA LYS A 79 -17.63 -20.64 -14.86
C LYS A 79 -16.24 -21.17 -15.24
N MET A 80 -15.95 -21.25 -16.54
CA MET A 80 -14.66 -21.68 -17.06
C MET A 80 -13.53 -20.74 -16.62
N ASP A 81 -13.71 -19.43 -16.75
CA ASP A 81 -12.74 -18.42 -16.32
C ASP A 81 -12.37 -18.58 -14.84
N PHE A 82 -13.37 -18.81 -13.97
CA PHE A 82 -13.12 -19.01 -12.55
C PHE A 82 -12.31 -20.27 -12.28
N PHE A 83 -12.64 -21.40 -12.92
CA PHE A 83 -11.88 -22.64 -12.73
C PHE A 83 -10.47 -22.55 -13.28
N ALA A 84 -10.29 -21.90 -14.43
CA ALA A 84 -8.96 -21.59 -14.97
C ALA A 84 -8.15 -20.73 -13.99
N ALA A 85 -8.75 -19.70 -13.39
CA ALA A 85 -8.08 -18.87 -12.38
C ALA A 85 -7.67 -19.68 -11.13
N VAL A 86 -8.47 -20.69 -10.74
CA VAL A 86 -8.11 -21.59 -9.63
C VAL A 86 -6.95 -22.52 -10.00
N GLU A 87 -6.97 -23.07 -11.22
CA GLU A 87 -5.90 -23.95 -11.73
C GLU A 87 -4.58 -23.21 -11.92
N GLU A 88 -4.63 -21.98 -12.40
CA GLU A 88 -3.48 -21.07 -12.53
C GLU A 88 -2.98 -20.53 -11.17
N GLY A 89 -3.69 -20.80 -10.08
CA GLY A 89 -3.34 -20.33 -8.74
C GLY A 89 -3.57 -18.83 -8.51
N LYS A 90 -4.28 -18.14 -9.43
CA LYS A 90 -4.71 -16.75 -9.27
C LYS A 90 -5.81 -16.60 -8.22
N ILE A 91 -6.58 -17.65 -7.99
CA ILE A 91 -7.53 -17.78 -6.88
C ILE A 91 -7.20 -19.06 -6.13
N VAL A 92 -7.01 -18.98 -4.81
CA VAL A 92 -6.83 -20.17 -3.96
C VAL A 92 -8.09 -20.42 -3.16
N LEU A 93 -8.45 -21.69 -2.98
CA LEU A 93 -9.59 -22.04 -2.14
C LEU A 93 -9.35 -21.59 -0.69
N GLY A 94 -10.38 -20.98 -0.11
CA GLY A 94 -10.33 -20.35 1.20
C GLY A 94 -9.90 -18.87 1.15
N ASP A 95 -9.45 -18.36 0.00
CA ASP A 95 -9.09 -16.94 -0.12
C ASP A 95 -10.30 -16.06 0.25
N THR A 96 -10.04 -14.99 1.00
CA THR A 96 -10.97 -13.85 1.14
C THR A 96 -10.81 -12.89 -0.02
N LEU A 97 -11.66 -11.86 -0.11
CA LEU A 97 -11.53 -10.80 -1.13
C LEU A 97 -10.17 -10.09 -1.05
N LEU A 98 -9.61 -9.92 0.16
CA LEU A 98 -8.29 -9.33 0.34
C LEU A 98 -7.16 -10.22 -0.16
N HIS A 99 -7.24 -11.55 0.01
CA HIS A 99 -6.25 -12.47 -0.56
C HIS A 99 -6.20 -12.35 -2.07
N VAL A 100 -7.36 -12.35 -2.73
CA VAL A 100 -7.45 -12.21 -4.19
C VAL A 100 -6.86 -10.86 -4.63
N ALA A 101 -7.24 -9.77 -3.96
CA ALA A 101 -6.73 -8.44 -4.29
C ALA A 101 -5.21 -8.33 -4.10
N VAL A 102 -4.65 -8.86 -3.01
CA VAL A 102 -3.21 -8.84 -2.72
C VAL A 102 -2.43 -9.71 -3.70
N ARG A 103 -2.90 -10.93 -3.96
CA ARG A 103 -2.26 -11.88 -4.87
C ARG A 103 -2.17 -11.35 -6.31
N LEU A 104 -3.22 -10.70 -6.77
CA LEU A 104 -3.31 -10.12 -8.12
C LEU A 104 -2.72 -8.71 -8.22
N GLY A 105 -2.38 -8.12 -7.08
CA GLY A 105 -1.76 -6.80 -7.02
C GLY A 105 -2.70 -5.63 -7.27
N HIS A 106 -3.98 -5.76 -6.90
CA HIS A 106 -5.02 -4.76 -7.17
C HIS A 106 -5.04 -3.65 -6.10
N VAL A 107 -4.03 -2.78 -6.15
CA VAL A 107 -3.74 -1.73 -5.14
C VAL A 107 -4.96 -0.89 -4.76
N GLU A 108 -5.79 -0.48 -5.72
CA GLU A 108 -6.98 0.34 -5.46
C GLU A 108 -8.06 -0.44 -4.69
N ILE A 109 -8.25 -1.72 -5.03
CA ILE A 109 -9.19 -2.61 -4.33
C ILE A 109 -8.69 -2.96 -2.93
N ILE A 110 -7.37 -3.16 -2.77
CA ILE A 110 -6.77 -3.35 -1.44
C ILE A 110 -7.05 -2.10 -0.58
N GLY A 111 -6.77 -0.90 -1.11
CA GLY A 111 -7.08 0.36 -0.43
C GLY A 111 -8.54 0.45 -0.01
N TYR A 112 -9.45 0.15 -0.94
CA TYR A 112 -10.89 0.12 -0.66
C TYR A 112 -11.27 -0.86 0.46
N TRP A 113 -10.71 -2.06 0.49
CA TRP A 113 -11.01 -3.02 1.54
C TRP A 113 -10.46 -2.61 2.90
N LEU A 114 -9.25 -2.06 2.94
CA LEU A 114 -8.68 -1.53 4.18
C LEU A 114 -9.47 -0.34 4.73
N ASP A 115 -10.02 0.51 3.86
CA ASP A 115 -10.90 1.61 4.27
C ASP A 115 -12.19 1.11 4.92
N ASN A 116 -12.72 -0.03 4.46
CA ASN A 116 -13.92 -0.66 5.01
C ASN A 116 -13.64 -1.55 6.24
N GLY A 117 -12.41 -1.53 6.78
CA GLY A 117 -12.05 -2.30 7.98
C GLY A 117 -12.00 -3.81 7.74
N LEU A 118 -11.65 -4.24 6.52
CA LEU A 118 -11.56 -5.66 6.20
C LEU A 118 -10.38 -6.30 6.92
N LYS A 119 -10.67 -7.26 7.80
CA LYS A 119 -9.69 -7.98 8.61
C LYS A 119 -8.75 -8.84 7.76
N GLU A 120 -7.45 -8.57 7.82
CA GLU A 120 -6.42 -9.33 7.08
C GLU A 120 -6.03 -10.67 7.73
N ASN A 121 -6.38 -10.84 9.01
CA ASN A 121 -5.94 -11.97 9.84
C ASN A 121 -6.81 -13.22 9.70
N VAL A 122 -7.66 -13.30 8.66
CA VAL A 122 -8.43 -14.49 8.34
C VAL A 122 -7.59 -15.37 7.41
N PRO A 123 -7.06 -16.52 7.85
CA PRO A 123 -6.24 -17.34 6.97
C PRO A 123 -7.10 -18.08 5.94
N ASN A 124 -6.58 -18.26 4.73
CA ASN A 124 -7.21 -19.11 3.72
C ASN A 124 -7.18 -20.61 4.11
N PHE A 125 -7.70 -21.50 3.26
CA PHE A 125 -7.74 -22.94 3.59
C PHE A 125 -6.35 -23.61 3.59
N ARG A 126 -5.30 -22.90 3.14
CA ARG A 126 -3.90 -23.31 3.29
C ARG A 126 -3.26 -22.80 4.57
N GLY A 127 -3.95 -21.96 5.35
CA GLY A 127 -3.41 -21.33 6.55
C GLY A 127 -2.63 -20.04 6.27
N GLU A 128 -2.65 -19.53 5.04
CA GLU A 128 -1.93 -18.31 4.64
C GLU A 128 -2.80 -17.08 4.93
N PHE A 129 -2.21 -16.02 5.49
CA PHE A 129 -2.85 -14.70 5.62
C PHE A 129 -2.64 -13.85 4.36
N ALA A 130 -3.44 -12.79 4.21
CA ALA A 130 -3.39 -11.95 3.02
C ALA A 130 -1.99 -11.35 2.75
N HIS A 131 -1.28 -10.91 3.79
CA HIS A 131 0.09 -10.37 3.65
C HIS A 131 1.12 -11.41 3.18
N GLN A 132 0.85 -12.71 3.36
CA GLN A 132 1.78 -13.80 3.01
C GLN A 132 1.65 -14.25 1.56
N VAL A 133 0.56 -13.90 0.88
CA VAL A 133 0.30 -14.25 -0.52
C VAL A 133 0.65 -13.12 -1.49
N CYS A 134 1.31 -12.08 -0.98
CA CYS A 134 1.75 -10.93 -1.75
C CYS A 134 2.91 -11.29 -2.69
N THR A 135 2.85 -10.77 -3.91
CA THR A 135 3.87 -11.00 -4.94
C THR A 135 4.66 -9.74 -5.30
N HIS A 136 4.19 -8.55 -4.86
CA HIS A 136 4.77 -7.26 -5.24
C HIS A 136 5.32 -6.50 -4.01
N PRO A 137 6.59 -6.02 -4.02
CA PRO A 137 7.20 -5.36 -2.87
C PRO A 137 6.43 -4.14 -2.34
N ALA A 138 5.87 -3.32 -3.24
CA ALA A 138 5.08 -2.14 -2.84
C ALA A 138 3.76 -2.52 -2.14
N ILE A 139 3.19 -3.69 -2.47
CA ILE A 139 1.99 -4.21 -1.83
C ILE A 139 2.37 -4.89 -0.53
N GLN A 140 3.52 -5.57 -0.47
CA GLN A 140 4.07 -6.12 0.77
C GLN A 140 4.23 -5.01 1.80
N LEU A 141 4.85 -3.90 1.41
CA LEU A 141 4.99 -2.73 2.27
C LEU A 141 3.64 -2.23 2.80
N LEU A 142 2.64 -2.12 1.92
CA LEU A 142 1.29 -1.75 2.30
C LEU A 142 0.66 -2.74 3.29
N MET A 143 0.88 -4.05 3.11
CA MET A 143 0.36 -5.08 4.00
C MET A 143 1.11 -5.11 5.34
N ASP A 144 2.43 -4.87 5.34
CA ASP A 144 3.23 -4.74 6.56
C ASP A 144 2.75 -3.56 7.42
N ASP A 145 2.17 -2.52 6.80
CA ASP A 145 1.56 -1.39 7.52
C ASP A 145 0.28 -1.80 8.25
N VAL A 146 -0.50 -2.72 7.65
CA VAL A 146 -1.72 -3.27 8.26
C VAL A 146 -1.35 -4.24 9.38
N VAL A 147 -0.35 -5.11 9.16
CA VAL A 147 0.18 -6.02 10.18
C VAL A 147 0.69 -5.24 11.39
N LEU A 148 1.43 -4.15 11.15
CA LEU A 148 1.91 -3.26 12.21
C LEU A 148 0.76 -2.70 13.07
N VAL A 149 -0.36 -2.33 12.44
CA VAL A 149 -1.54 -1.81 13.16
C VAL A 149 -2.07 -2.87 14.12
N HIS A 150 -2.22 -4.11 13.66
CA HIS A 150 -2.67 -5.24 14.47
C HIS A 150 -1.65 -5.64 15.55
N ASP A 151 -0.35 -5.60 15.26
CA ASP A 151 0.69 -5.88 16.26
C ASP A 151 0.67 -4.89 17.43
N VAL A 152 0.29 -3.63 17.19
CA VAL A 152 0.26 -2.58 18.20
C VAL A 152 -1.09 -2.52 18.94
N LEU A 153 -2.20 -2.70 18.22
CA LEU A 153 -3.55 -2.51 18.76
C LEU A 153 -4.26 -3.82 19.12
N GLY A 154 -3.81 -4.95 18.59
CA GLY A 154 -4.53 -6.22 18.60
C GLY A 154 -5.57 -6.29 17.46
N PHE A 155 -6.36 -7.36 17.46
CA PHE A 155 -7.35 -7.66 16.41
C PHE A 155 -8.78 -7.18 16.72
N ASP A 156 -9.03 -6.76 17.97
CA ASP A 156 -10.35 -6.43 18.49
C ASP A 156 -10.36 -5.02 19.09
N TYR A 157 -10.13 -4.00 18.25
CA TYR A 157 -10.20 -2.61 18.66
C TYR A 157 -11.28 -1.86 17.85
N GLU A 158 -12.13 -1.10 18.54
CA GLU A 158 -13.34 -0.50 17.95
C GLU A 158 -13.05 0.52 16.84
N ASP A 159 -11.91 1.21 16.90
CA ASP A 159 -11.51 2.28 15.98
C ASP A 159 -10.72 1.77 14.75
N GLU A 160 -10.87 0.51 14.34
CA GLU A 160 -10.09 -0.10 13.25
C GLU A 160 -10.08 0.72 11.96
N ALA A 161 -11.26 1.02 11.42
CA ALA A 161 -11.39 1.85 10.23
C ALA A 161 -10.74 3.25 10.40
N LYS A 162 -10.81 3.83 11.61
CA LYS A 162 -10.20 5.13 11.88
C LYS A 162 -8.68 5.07 11.81
N VAL A 163 -8.05 4.05 12.38
CA VAL A 163 -6.60 3.89 12.32
C VAL A 163 -6.12 3.60 10.90
N HIS A 164 -6.82 2.75 10.14
CA HIS A 164 -6.47 2.52 8.74
C HIS A 164 -6.60 3.78 7.89
N ARG A 165 -7.59 4.65 8.16
CA ARG A 165 -7.65 5.98 7.54
C ARG A 165 -6.47 6.87 7.92
N ILE A 166 -6.04 6.89 9.18
CA ILE A 166 -4.83 7.61 9.60
C ILE A 166 -3.62 7.11 8.82
N VAL A 167 -3.39 5.79 8.80
CA VAL A 167 -2.26 5.16 8.09
C VAL A 167 -2.32 5.46 6.60
N ARG A 168 -3.50 5.41 5.97
CA ARG A 168 -3.70 5.79 4.58
C ARG A 168 -3.33 7.26 4.32
N SER A 169 -3.77 8.16 5.17
CA SER A 169 -3.53 9.59 4.98
C SER A 169 -2.06 9.94 5.17
N LEU A 170 -1.40 9.35 6.19
CA LEU A 170 0.04 9.47 6.36
C LEU A 170 0.80 8.95 5.12
N ARG A 171 0.38 7.82 4.53
CA ARG A 171 0.94 7.30 3.27
C ARG A 171 0.75 8.21 2.07
N ARG A 172 -0.39 8.89 1.96
CA ARG A 172 -0.65 9.84 0.87
C ARG A 172 0.14 11.13 1.06
N MET A 173 0.39 11.51 2.30
CA MET A 173 1.21 12.68 2.65
C MET A 173 2.69 12.42 2.45
N TRP A 174 3.20 11.25 2.84
CA TRP A 174 4.63 10.94 2.87
C TRP A 174 5.40 11.27 1.59
N PRO A 175 4.93 10.90 0.38
CA PRO A 175 5.63 11.21 -0.86
C PRO A 175 5.81 12.71 -1.09
N MET A 176 4.89 13.53 -0.58
CA MET A 176 4.87 14.97 -0.75
C MET A 176 5.46 15.74 0.44
N TRP A 177 5.34 15.16 1.63
CA TRP A 177 5.81 15.67 2.91
C TRP A 177 6.36 14.49 3.71
N MET A 178 7.68 14.33 3.62
CA MET A 178 8.45 13.28 4.26
C MET A 178 8.64 13.64 5.74
N PHE A 179 7.66 13.34 6.59
CA PHE A 179 7.66 13.80 7.97
C PHE A 179 8.61 13.03 8.90
N ASP A 180 8.93 13.62 10.05
CA ASP A 180 9.70 12.95 11.10
C ASP A 180 8.96 12.76 12.42
N THR A 181 9.66 12.17 13.40
CA THR A 181 9.08 11.85 14.72
C THR A 181 8.61 13.09 15.48
N THR A 182 9.15 14.28 15.18
CA THR A 182 8.77 15.54 15.81
C THR A 182 7.41 16.04 15.31
N GLU A 183 7.15 15.90 14.00
CA GLU A 183 5.90 16.31 13.36
C GLU A 183 4.77 15.29 13.56
N THR A 184 5.12 14.03 13.80
CA THR A 184 4.18 12.90 13.87
C THR A 184 3.04 13.13 14.85
N ALA A 185 3.30 13.76 16.00
CA ALA A 185 2.27 14.00 17.00
C ALA A 185 1.17 14.96 16.54
N LEU A 186 1.53 16.01 15.80
CA LEU A 186 0.59 16.98 15.28
C LEU A 186 -0.18 16.40 14.10
N LEU A 187 0.54 15.70 13.22
CA LEU A 187 -0.04 15.00 12.07
C LEU A 187 -1.09 13.98 12.49
N VAL A 188 -0.77 13.10 13.44
CA VAL A 188 -1.73 12.11 13.95
C VAL A 188 -2.96 12.77 14.55
N LYS A 189 -2.80 13.87 15.29
CA LYS A 189 -3.93 14.62 15.87
C LYS A 189 -4.82 15.22 14.80
N VAL A 190 -4.23 15.89 13.81
CA VAL A 190 -5.00 16.54 12.74
C VAL A 190 -5.63 15.53 11.82
N VAL A 191 -4.85 14.60 11.27
CA VAL A 191 -5.34 13.60 10.31
C VAL A 191 -6.34 12.66 10.97
N GLY A 192 -6.06 12.23 12.20
CA GLY A 192 -6.93 11.33 12.95
C GLY A 192 -8.10 12.01 13.65
N ASP A 193 -8.18 13.33 13.68
CA ASP A 193 -9.15 14.06 14.49
C ASP A 193 -9.19 13.53 15.94
N VAL A 194 -8.00 13.43 16.55
CA VAL A 194 -7.82 12.90 17.91
C VAL A 194 -7.25 13.96 18.84
N ARG A 195 -7.80 14.02 20.04
CA ARG A 195 -7.32 14.92 21.10
C ARG A 195 -6.10 14.33 21.80
N SER A 196 -5.32 15.18 22.46
CA SER A 196 -4.18 14.77 23.29
C SER A 196 -4.57 13.76 24.40
N SER A 197 -5.82 13.76 24.83
CA SER A 197 -6.36 12.85 25.86
C SER A 197 -6.88 11.51 25.31
N HIS A 198 -6.74 11.23 24.01
CA HIS A 198 -7.25 10.01 23.41
C HIS A 198 -6.52 8.78 23.98
N PRO A 199 -7.22 7.74 24.47
CA PRO A 199 -6.61 6.62 25.20
C PRO A 199 -5.57 5.85 24.36
N PHE A 200 -5.76 5.80 23.04
CA PHE A 200 -4.86 5.12 22.11
C PHE A 200 -3.86 6.04 21.39
N LEU A 201 -3.74 7.32 21.77
CA LEU A 201 -2.86 8.26 21.06
C LEU A 201 -1.42 7.74 20.98
N ASN A 202 -0.84 7.28 22.09
CA ASN A 202 0.53 6.75 22.11
C ASN A 202 0.72 5.55 21.16
N LYS A 203 -0.31 4.72 20.98
CA LYS A 203 -0.28 3.62 20.01
C LYS A 203 -0.32 4.14 18.58
N TYR A 204 -1.13 5.15 18.30
CA TYR A 204 -1.18 5.79 16.98
C TYR A 204 0.16 6.47 16.63
N LEU A 205 0.80 7.12 17.61
CA LEU A 205 2.14 7.68 17.44
C LEU A 205 3.18 6.59 17.18
N LYS A 206 3.12 5.46 17.90
CA LYS A 206 4.00 4.31 17.65
C LYS A 206 3.85 3.80 16.22
N ILE A 207 2.62 3.63 15.75
CA ILE A 207 2.34 3.21 14.36
C ILE A 207 2.92 4.23 13.39
N ALA A 208 2.58 5.51 13.53
CA ALA A 208 3.03 6.56 12.62
C ALA A 208 4.56 6.71 12.55
N ASN A 209 5.26 6.66 13.70
CA ASN A 209 6.72 6.67 13.73
C ASN A 209 7.33 5.43 13.06
N THR A 210 6.75 4.24 13.31
CA THR A 210 7.26 3.01 12.70
C THR A 210 7.06 3.00 11.18
N LEU A 211 5.93 3.51 10.70
CA LEU A 211 5.69 3.73 9.27
C LEU A 211 6.71 4.68 8.68
N ALA A 212 6.97 5.78 9.39
CA ALA A 212 7.92 6.80 8.98
C ALA A 212 9.32 6.20 8.78
N ASP A 213 9.82 5.49 9.79
CA ASP A 213 11.13 4.84 9.75
C ASP A 213 11.21 3.76 8.66
N ARG A 214 10.13 3.01 8.44
CA ARG A 214 10.02 2.01 7.38
C ARG A 214 10.13 2.63 6.00
N TYR A 215 9.42 3.72 5.73
CA TYR A 215 9.51 4.42 4.43
C TYR A 215 10.86 5.07 4.23
N ARG A 216 11.46 5.67 5.27
CA ARG A 216 12.83 6.20 5.17
C ARG A 216 13.82 5.12 4.79
N SER A 217 13.79 4.00 5.51
CA SER A 217 14.66 2.86 5.24
C SER A 217 14.47 2.33 3.82
N ARG A 218 13.21 2.23 3.35
CA ARG A 218 12.92 1.78 1.98
C ARG A 218 13.47 2.72 0.92
N VAL A 219 13.28 4.03 1.08
CA VAL A 219 13.82 5.05 0.17
C VAL A 219 15.34 4.94 0.10
N ILE A 220 16.02 4.86 1.25
CA ILE A 220 17.49 4.74 1.29
C ILE A 220 17.95 3.45 0.59
N HIS A 221 17.28 2.32 0.84
CA HIS A 221 17.60 1.05 0.18
C HIS A 221 17.46 1.10 -1.35
N LEU A 222 16.53 1.90 -1.88
CA LEU A 222 16.37 2.07 -3.32
C LEU A 222 17.42 3.04 -3.91
N CYS A 223 17.86 4.04 -3.14
CA CYS A 223 18.92 4.97 -3.53
C CYS A 223 20.32 4.37 -3.48
N LEU A 224 20.56 3.41 -2.57
CA LEU A 224 21.87 2.82 -2.30
C LEU A 224 22.56 2.18 -3.53
N PRO A 225 21.87 1.36 -4.35
CA PRO A 225 22.48 0.79 -5.56
C PRO A 225 23.02 1.87 -6.49
N VAL A 226 22.27 2.96 -6.69
CA VAL A 226 22.68 4.08 -7.55
C VAL A 226 23.92 4.78 -6.97
N ALA A 227 23.97 4.97 -5.66
CA ALA A 227 25.14 5.54 -4.98
C ALA A 227 26.39 4.66 -5.13
N ILE A 228 26.22 3.33 -5.03
CA ILE A 228 27.31 2.35 -5.19
C ILE A 228 27.84 2.35 -6.63
N ASP A 229 26.94 2.40 -7.62
CA ASP A 229 27.33 2.41 -9.02
C ASP A 229 28.06 3.72 -9.39
N LEU A 230 27.58 4.86 -8.91
CA LEU A 230 28.29 6.15 -9.02
C LEU A 230 29.69 6.10 -8.40
N LEU A 231 29.86 5.47 -7.24
CA LEU A 231 31.19 5.28 -6.64
C LEU A 231 32.09 4.42 -7.52
N ARG A 232 31.58 3.31 -8.07
CA ARG A 232 32.35 2.41 -8.94
C ARG A 232 32.80 3.09 -10.24
N GLU A 233 31.95 3.92 -10.83
CA GLU A 233 32.24 4.66 -12.06
C GLU A 233 33.26 5.79 -11.85
N ASN A 234 33.44 6.26 -10.61
CA ASN A 234 34.30 7.39 -10.26
C ASN A 234 35.47 6.95 -9.34
N ASP A 235 36.12 5.84 -9.66
CA ASP A 235 37.31 5.31 -8.97
C ASP A 235 37.13 5.15 -7.44
N THR A 236 35.92 4.86 -6.97
CA THR A 236 35.56 4.75 -5.54
C THR A 236 35.81 6.01 -4.73
N LYS A 237 35.87 7.18 -5.37
CA LYS A 237 36.06 8.47 -4.69
C LYS A 237 34.72 9.18 -4.50
N ALA A 238 34.27 9.30 -3.25
CA ALA A 238 33.01 9.94 -2.93
C ALA A 238 32.89 11.39 -3.42
N TYR A 239 33.99 12.15 -3.41
CA TYR A 239 33.99 13.53 -3.92
C TYR A 239 33.67 13.59 -5.42
N ASP A 240 34.32 12.73 -6.21
CA ASP A 240 34.13 12.68 -7.67
C ASP A 240 32.74 12.13 -8.03
N ALA A 241 32.26 11.11 -7.31
CA ALA A 241 30.90 10.58 -7.46
C ALA A 241 29.81 11.63 -7.17
N LYS A 242 29.96 12.43 -6.10
CA LYS A 242 29.03 13.53 -5.79
C LYS A 242 29.04 14.59 -6.89
N LYS A 243 30.22 14.94 -7.41
CA LYS A 243 30.35 15.89 -8.50
C LYS A 243 29.69 15.37 -9.79
N ALA A 244 29.84 14.08 -10.08
CA ALA A 244 29.20 13.43 -11.23
C ALA A 244 27.67 13.46 -11.12
N LEU A 245 27.12 13.12 -9.95
CA LEU A 245 25.68 13.22 -9.67
C LEU A 245 25.17 14.66 -9.86
N LEU A 246 25.89 15.66 -9.35
CA LEU A 246 25.49 17.06 -9.52
C LEU A 246 25.48 17.49 -11.00
N ALA A 247 26.34 16.88 -11.82
CA ALA A 247 26.40 17.13 -13.27
C ALA A 247 25.32 16.38 -14.08
N TRP A 248 24.57 15.44 -13.48
CA TRP A 248 23.47 14.78 -14.18
C TRP A 248 22.41 15.79 -14.64
N PRO A 249 21.74 15.53 -15.78
CA PRO A 249 20.58 16.31 -16.19
C PRO A 249 19.52 16.35 -15.09
N THR A 250 18.91 17.52 -14.86
CA THR A 250 17.83 17.70 -13.87
C THR A 250 16.72 16.67 -14.06
N THR A 251 16.38 16.38 -15.32
CA THR A 251 15.36 15.38 -15.68
C THR A 251 15.73 14.00 -15.14
N GLU A 252 16.98 13.55 -15.26
CA GLU A 252 17.39 12.23 -14.78
C GLU A 252 17.34 12.12 -13.25
N LYS A 253 17.76 13.19 -12.54
CA LYS A 253 17.67 13.23 -11.07
C LYS A 253 16.22 13.16 -10.58
N LEU A 254 15.30 13.84 -11.27
CA LEU A 254 13.88 13.78 -10.95
C LEU A 254 13.27 12.41 -11.25
N HIS A 255 13.63 11.78 -12.37
CA HIS A 255 13.19 10.42 -12.68
C HIS A 255 13.65 9.41 -11.61
N LEU A 256 14.89 9.52 -11.12
CA LEU A 256 15.35 8.71 -9.99
C LEU A 256 14.42 8.85 -8.79
N MET A 257 14.04 10.08 -8.43
CA MET A 257 13.13 10.32 -7.32
C MET A 257 11.73 9.74 -7.59
N TRP A 258 11.22 9.87 -8.81
CA TRP A 258 9.91 9.33 -9.19
C TRP A 258 9.89 7.80 -9.15
N ASP A 259 10.95 7.14 -9.63
CA ASP A 259 11.07 5.68 -9.58
C ASP A 259 11.07 5.18 -8.13
N VAL A 260 11.80 5.85 -7.24
CA VAL A 260 11.84 5.54 -5.80
C VAL A 260 10.45 5.70 -5.17
N LEU A 261 9.73 6.79 -5.49
CA LEU A 261 8.39 7.03 -4.97
C LEU A 261 7.38 6.03 -5.52
N GLN A 262 7.41 5.69 -6.81
CA GLN A 262 6.50 4.69 -7.40
C GLN A 262 6.74 3.29 -6.82
N ALA A 263 8.01 2.92 -6.61
CA ALA A 263 8.38 1.65 -6.02
C ALA A 263 7.98 1.53 -4.53
N THR A 264 7.87 2.66 -3.83
CA THR A 264 7.51 2.72 -2.41
C THR A 264 6.01 2.92 -2.21
N PHE A 265 5.37 3.73 -3.06
CA PHE A 265 3.99 4.16 -2.93
C PHE A 265 3.23 3.84 -4.23
N PRO A 266 2.56 2.68 -4.31
CA PRO A 266 2.00 2.21 -5.58
C PRO A 266 0.81 3.04 -6.09
N GLN A 267 0.24 3.93 -5.25
CA GLN A 267 -0.79 4.91 -5.66
C GLN A 267 -0.22 6.29 -6.00
N TRP A 268 1.09 6.50 -5.83
CA TRP A 268 1.71 7.78 -6.10
C TRP A 268 1.77 8.04 -7.61
N LYS A 269 1.46 9.28 -7.99
CA LYS A 269 1.56 9.77 -9.36
C LYS A 269 2.21 11.14 -9.32
N HIS A 270 3.17 11.36 -10.22
CA HIS A 270 3.75 12.68 -10.41
C HIS A 270 2.66 13.66 -10.84
N GLN A 271 2.63 14.82 -10.20
CA GLN A 271 1.80 15.96 -10.59
C GLN A 271 2.74 17.02 -11.14
N ASN A 272 2.56 17.41 -12.40
CA ASN A 272 3.38 18.45 -13.04
C ASN A 272 3.25 19.76 -12.25
N ASP A 273 4.29 20.08 -11.49
CA ASP A 273 4.31 21.21 -10.57
C ASP A 273 5.75 21.64 -10.31
N VAL A 274 6.08 22.85 -10.75
CA VAL A 274 7.44 23.39 -10.71
C VAL A 274 7.96 23.51 -9.28
N GLU A 275 7.12 23.90 -8.33
CA GLU A 275 7.54 24.08 -6.93
C GLU A 275 7.89 22.73 -6.29
N LYS A 276 7.04 21.73 -6.54
CA LYS A 276 7.27 20.35 -6.07
C LYS A 276 8.50 19.74 -6.73
N ASP A 277 8.67 19.94 -8.04
CA ASP A 277 9.83 19.43 -8.77
C ASP A 277 11.13 20.04 -8.24
N VAL A 278 11.14 21.34 -7.93
CA VAL A 278 12.31 21.97 -7.30
C VAL A 278 12.59 21.40 -5.91
N ALA A 279 11.55 21.14 -5.10
CA ALA A 279 11.72 20.51 -3.80
C ALA A 279 12.24 19.07 -3.91
N TYR A 280 11.68 18.26 -4.80
CA TYR A 280 12.15 16.90 -5.11
C TYR A 280 13.60 16.90 -5.58
N LEU A 281 13.97 17.85 -6.44
CA LEU A 281 15.34 17.98 -6.94
C LEU A 281 16.33 18.26 -5.79
N ARG A 282 16.03 19.22 -4.93
CA ARG A 282 16.87 19.53 -3.76
C ARG A 282 17.00 18.33 -2.84
N PHE A 283 15.88 17.68 -2.55
CA PHE A 283 15.87 16.50 -1.69
C PHE A 283 16.70 15.36 -2.28
N VAL A 284 16.51 15.02 -3.56
CA VAL A 284 17.25 13.90 -4.17
C VAL A 284 18.75 14.18 -4.25
N GLU A 285 19.17 15.44 -4.50
CA GLU A 285 20.59 15.82 -4.49
C GLU A 285 21.23 15.66 -3.11
N ASP A 286 20.57 16.14 -2.06
CA ASP A 286 21.04 16.03 -0.68
C ASP A 286 21.02 14.56 -0.19
N ALA A 287 19.90 13.86 -0.42
CA ALA A 287 19.72 12.48 -0.02
C ALA A 287 20.72 11.54 -0.71
N MET A 288 20.93 11.71 -2.02
CA MET A 288 21.92 10.92 -2.75
C MET A 288 23.35 11.26 -2.34
N SER A 289 23.66 12.54 -2.07
CA SER A 289 24.98 12.93 -1.55
C SER A 289 25.28 12.27 -0.21
N ALA A 290 24.28 12.16 0.67
CA ALA A 290 24.39 11.43 1.94
C ALA A 290 24.47 9.91 1.73
N CYS A 291 23.70 9.34 0.80
CA CYS A 291 23.79 7.91 0.43
C CYS A 291 25.18 7.54 -0.12
N ILE A 292 25.80 8.40 -0.92
CA ILE A 292 27.17 8.21 -1.43
C ILE A 292 28.17 8.23 -0.27
N ALA A 293 28.04 9.17 0.66
CA ALA A 293 28.90 9.23 1.85
C ALA A 293 28.77 7.96 2.69
N MET A 294 27.54 7.53 2.96
CA MET A 294 27.28 6.30 3.70
C MET A 294 27.84 5.06 2.99
N ALA A 295 27.64 4.95 1.67
CA ALA A 295 28.15 3.83 0.89
C ALA A 295 29.68 3.78 0.86
N ASP A 296 30.35 4.94 0.91
CA ASP A 296 31.80 5.04 1.01
C ASP A 296 32.32 4.69 2.41
N ASP A 297 31.71 5.26 3.46
CA ASP A 297 32.05 4.99 4.87
C ASP A 297 31.94 3.49 5.19
N LEU A 298 30.93 2.82 4.65
CA LEU A 298 30.69 1.39 4.81
C LEU A 298 31.39 0.53 3.75
N ARG A 299 32.05 1.15 2.76
CA ARG A 299 32.72 0.50 1.63
C ARG A 299 31.87 -0.52 0.89
N LEU A 300 30.59 -0.19 0.66
CA LEU A 300 29.59 -1.09 0.07
C LEU A 300 29.86 -1.49 -1.38
N TYR A 301 30.82 -0.85 -2.04
CA TYR A 301 31.26 -1.20 -3.38
C TYR A 301 32.07 -2.50 -3.44
N HIS A 302 32.63 -2.97 -2.31
CA HIS A 302 33.31 -4.27 -2.23
C HIS A 302 32.31 -5.44 -2.20
N ARG A 303 32.69 -6.57 -2.81
CA ARG A 303 31.84 -7.77 -2.87
C ARG A 303 31.57 -8.40 -1.51
N ASP A 304 32.48 -8.22 -0.56
CA ASP A 304 32.40 -8.81 0.78
C ASP A 304 31.79 -7.85 1.82
N ALA A 305 31.21 -6.73 1.37
CA ALA A 305 30.59 -5.77 2.27
C ALA A 305 29.41 -6.40 3.01
N ALA A 306 29.31 -6.13 4.31
CA ALA A 306 28.18 -6.58 5.11
C ALA A 306 26.87 -5.95 4.60
N PRO A 307 25.74 -6.68 4.66
CA PRO A 307 24.45 -6.12 4.28
C PRO A 307 24.11 -4.94 5.19
N VAL A 308 23.52 -3.90 4.60
CA VAL A 308 23.07 -2.72 5.36
C VAL A 308 21.85 -3.12 6.19
N THR A 309 21.98 -3.00 7.51
CA THR A 309 20.92 -3.31 8.48
C THR A 309 20.17 -2.04 8.88
N SER A 310 18.97 -2.20 9.47
CA SER A 310 18.17 -1.06 9.94
C SER A 310 18.91 -0.24 11.00
N ASP A 311 19.67 -0.89 11.89
CA ASP A 311 20.47 -0.21 12.91
C ASP A 311 21.58 0.67 12.30
N VAL A 312 22.20 0.19 11.22
CA VAL A 312 23.20 0.99 10.48
C VAL A 312 22.52 2.20 9.85
N LEU A 313 21.35 2.03 9.22
CA LEU A 313 20.60 3.13 8.61
C LEU A 313 20.22 4.21 9.63
N GLN A 314 19.82 3.84 10.85
CA GLN A 314 19.49 4.82 11.91
C GLN A 314 20.64 5.78 12.22
N THR A 315 21.90 5.34 12.05
CA THR A 315 23.08 6.17 12.29
C THR A 315 23.20 7.29 11.24
N PHE A 316 22.78 7.02 10.01
CA PHE A 316 22.87 7.95 8.87
C PHE A 316 21.56 8.68 8.58
N ASP A 317 20.45 8.30 9.22
CA ASP A 317 19.11 8.85 9.01
C ASP A 317 19.11 10.38 9.14
N ARG A 318 19.75 10.92 10.19
CA ARG A 318 19.84 12.38 10.40
C ARG A 318 20.57 13.12 9.28
N GLN A 319 21.52 12.49 8.60
CA GLN A 319 22.26 13.12 7.51
C GLN A 319 21.41 13.16 6.23
N ILE A 320 20.73 12.05 5.94
CA ILE A 320 19.92 11.88 4.72
C ILE A 320 18.64 12.74 4.79
N TRP A 321 18.00 12.79 5.97
CA TRP A 321 16.68 13.42 6.15
C TRP A 321 16.74 14.85 6.70
N LYS A 322 17.93 15.45 6.74
CA LYS A 322 18.11 16.85 7.19
C LYS A 322 17.33 17.85 6.33
N SER A 323 17.31 17.62 5.01
CA SER A 323 16.66 18.50 4.02
C SER A 323 15.46 17.83 3.36
N ARG A 324 14.76 16.95 4.10
CA ARG A 324 13.58 16.22 3.62
C ARG A 324 12.51 17.16 3.08
N LEU A 325 11.61 16.63 2.24
CA LEU A 325 10.44 17.38 1.77
C LEU A 325 9.55 17.72 2.97
N ALA A 326 9.56 18.97 3.42
CA ALA A 326 8.83 19.44 4.58
C ALA A 326 8.42 20.90 4.41
N PRO A 327 7.34 21.35 5.05
CA PRO A 327 7.06 22.78 5.19
C PRO A 327 8.12 23.43 6.09
N ASP A 328 8.13 24.76 6.09
CA ASP A 328 8.94 25.54 7.04
C ASP A 328 8.58 25.15 8.49
N ALA A 329 9.59 25.05 9.36
CA ALA A 329 9.41 24.62 10.74
C ALA A 329 8.43 25.52 11.49
N ASP A 330 8.48 26.84 11.22
CA ASP A 330 7.58 27.82 11.82
C ASP A 330 6.12 27.66 11.34
N ALA A 331 5.91 27.00 10.20
CA ALA A 331 4.58 26.75 9.62
C ALA A 331 4.01 25.37 9.97
N VAL A 332 4.82 24.43 10.50
CA VAL A 332 4.38 23.05 10.81
C VAL A 332 3.21 23.04 11.79
N ASP A 333 3.33 23.80 12.89
CA ASP A 333 2.33 23.84 13.96
C ASP A 333 1.00 24.38 13.43
N ASP A 334 1.05 25.47 12.65
CA ASP A 334 -0.13 26.11 12.05
C ASP A 334 -0.79 25.21 10.99
N LEU A 335 0.01 24.61 10.10
CA LEU A 335 -0.48 23.66 9.10
C LEU A 335 -1.11 22.45 9.78
N CYS A 336 -0.51 21.95 10.86
CA CYS A 336 -1.02 20.85 11.67
C CYS A 336 -1.93 21.32 12.81
N ALA A 337 -2.59 22.46 12.69
CA ALA A 337 -3.75 22.80 13.50
C ALA A 337 -5.06 22.38 12.80
N HIS A 338 -5.08 22.42 11.46
CA HIS A 338 -6.29 22.22 10.67
C HIS A 338 -6.03 21.33 9.45
N ILE A 339 -6.93 20.36 9.22
CA ILE A 339 -6.79 19.43 8.09
C ILE A 339 -6.76 20.15 6.74
N ASP A 340 -7.48 21.26 6.60
CA ASP A 340 -7.56 22.00 5.34
C ASP A 340 -6.21 22.62 4.98
N GLY A 341 -5.44 23.07 5.98
CA GLY A 341 -4.07 23.55 5.80
C GLY A 341 -3.15 22.45 5.28
N VAL A 342 -3.21 21.26 5.92
CA VAL A 342 -2.48 20.08 5.44
C VAL A 342 -2.88 19.71 4.01
N GLN A 343 -4.18 19.63 3.72
CA GLN A 343 -4.69 19.29 2.39
C GLN A 343 -4.26 20.28 1.33
N ALA A 344 -4.26 21.57 1.63
CA ALA A 344 -3.77 22.62 0.74
C ALA A 344 -2.28 22.47 0.48
N PHE A 345 -1.47 22.23 1.52
CA PHE A 345 -0.03 22.06 1.39
C PHE A 345 0.33 20.82 0.54
N VAL A 346 -0.22 19.65 0.87
CA VAL A 346 0.09 18.42 0.11
C VAL A 346 -0.65 18.34 -1.23
N ARG A 347 -1.61 19.24 -1.48
CA ARG A 347 -2.54 19.24 -2.62
C ARG A 347 -3.27 17.91 -2.78
N ALA A 348 -3.65 17.32 -1.65
CA ALA A 348 -4.40 16.08 -1.60
C ALA A 348 -5.78 16.37 -0.99
N THR A 349 -6.82 16.16 -1.80
CA THR A 349 -8.19 16.25 -1.29
C THR A 349 -8.52 15.02 -0.44
N ASN A 350 -9.35 15.25 0.58
CA ASN A 350 -9.95 14.19 1.40
C ASN A 350 -8.93 13.30 2.12
N LEU A 351 -8.06 13.91 2.93
CA LEU A 351 -7.24 13.16 3.89
C LEU A 351 -8.04 12.66 5.11
N LYS A 352 -9.30 13.09 5.29
CA LYS A 352 -10.17 12.73 6.44
C LYS A 352 -11.40 11.87 6.09
N ALA A 353 -11.59 11.48 4.83
CA ALA A 353 -12.78 10.74 4.40
C ALA A 353 -12.67 9.24 4.72
#